data_AF-A0AAP6XM24-F1
#
_entry.id   AF-A0AAP6XM24-F1
#
_cell.length_a   1.000
_cell.length_b   1.000
_cell.length_c   1.000
_cell.angle_alpha   90.00
_cell.angle_beta   90.00
_cell.angle_gamma   90.00
#
_symmetry.space_group_name_H-M   'P 1'
#
loop_
_entity.id
_entity.type
_entity.pdbx_description
1 polymer ?
#
loop_
_entity_poly.entity_id
_entity_poly.type
_entity_poly.pdbx_seq_one_letter_code
_entity_poly.pdbx_strand_id
1 'polypeptide(L)'
;MKLFLSPFKPAMYLGIFLVLCIAVPFGRLEFGDGGLWTMAGAATLWILFAIGGSNWPAMNQLGASFNRWMNSAALTALVAAVILTPLTAASAVYHQAHSPYYKWYDPFIVTNGQPMPWINGSGEPYFVEGAAQDLTSVVATVLLHFVIFLTMALTGVAIGLARGTRMQWFMLSSMFVGGFTGLLVGIYKADVNPSDPYLYAIFVAAAGPVVLAASAIVFARTRRFVR
;
A
#
# COMPACT_ATOMS: atom_id res chain seq x y z
N MET A 1 32.55 17.47 -5.04
CA MET A 1 31.15 17.60 -5.49
C MET A 1 30.23 17.28 -4.33
N LYS A 2 29.22 18.11 -4.02
CA LYS A 2 28.27 17.82 -2.94
C LYS A 2 27.61 16.46 -3.23
N LEU A 3 27.67 15.54 -2.25
CA LEU A 3 27.23 14.14 -2.30
C LEU A 3 25.73 13.91 -2.66
N PHE A 4 24.99 15.00 -2.96
CA PHE A 4 23.55 15.01 -3.19
C PHE A 4 23.16 14.70 -4.65
N LEU A 5 24.05 14.93 -5.62
CA LEU A 5 23.80 14.74 -7.06
C LEU A 5 24.57 13.55 -7.63
N SER A 6 24.62 12.43 -6.91
CA SER A 6 25.15 11.20 -7.51
C SER A 6 24.14 10.70 -8.55
N PRO A 7 24.54 10.54 -9.83
CA PRO A 7 23.66 10.03 -10.89
C PRO A 7 23.20 8.59 -10.61
N PHE A 8 23.87 7.89 -9.70
CA PHE A 8 23.53 6.52 -9.29
C PHE A 8 22.36 6.45 -8.30
N LYS A 9 22.03 7.53 -7.59
CA LYS A 9 20.92 7.51 -6.61
C LYS A 9 19.55 7.32 -7.27
N PRO A 10 19.19 8.07 -8.34
CA PRO A 10 17.94 7.82 -9.08
C PRO A 10 17.88 6.39 -9.66
N ALA A 11 18.98 5.90 -10.23
CA ALA A 11 19.06 4.56 -10.81
C ALA A 11 18.84 3.46 -9.76
N MET A 12 19.37 3.64 -8.55
CA MET A 12 19.16 2.70 -7.44
C MET A 12 17.70 2.65 -7.00
N TYR A 13 17.02 3.79 -6.82
CA TYR A 13 15.60 3.80 -6.44
C TYR A 13 14.72 3.20 -7.53
N LEU A 14 15.00 3.53 -8.80
CA LEU A 14 14.32 2.93 -9.94
C LEU A 14 14.57 1.42 -10.01
N GLY A 15 15.81 0.97 -9.78
CA GLY A 15 16.17 -0.44 -9.73
C GLY A 15 15.40 -1.20 -8.65
N ILE A 16 15.34 -0.67 -7.43
CA ILE A 16 14.55 -1.26 -6.34
C ILE A 16 13.07 -1.31 -6.71
N PHE A 17 12.53 -0.24 -7.30
CA PHE A 17 11.14 -0.22 -7.74
C PHE A 17 10.84 -1.26 -8.83
N LEU A 18 11.73 -1.41 -9.82
CA LEU A 18 11.60 -2.45 -10.84
C LEU A 18 11.68 -3.86 -10.25
N VAL A 19 12.57 -4.07 -9.26
CA VAL A 19 12.64 -5.33 -8.52
C VAL A 19 11.32 -5.58 -7.78
N LEU A 20 10.70 -4.58 -7.16
CA LEU A 20 9.37 -4.73 -6.55
C LEU A 20 8.29 -5.14 -7.55
N CYS A 21 8.28 -4.52 -8.74
CA CYS A 21 7.32 -4.86 -9.80
C CYS A 21 7.41 -6.33 -10.24
N ILE A 22 8.54 -6.98 -10.02
CA ILE A 22 8.73 -8.41 -10.29
C ILE A 22 8.49 -9.23 -9.01
N ALA A 23 9.19 -8.90 -7.92
CA ALA A 23 9.19 -9.68 -6.70
C ALA A 23 7.80 -9.78 -6.04
N VAL A 24 7.00 -8.72 -6.05
CA VAL A 24 5.67 -8.74 -5.42
C VAL A 24 4.71 -9.71 -6.13
N PRO A 25 4.49 -9.63 -7.46
CA PRO A 25 3.61 -10.58 -8.14
C PRO A 25 4.21 -12.00 -8.23
N PHE A 26 5.52 -12.16 -8.41
CA PHE A 26 6.14 -13.49 -8.49
C PHE A 26 6.31 -14.17 -7.13
N GLY A 27 6.55 -13.41 -6.07
CA GLY A 27 6.64 -13.97 -4.73
C GLY A 27 5.32 -14.64 -4.30
N ARG A 28 4.18 -14.11 -4.76
CA ARG A 28 2.86 -14.73 -4.58
C ARG A 28 2.75 -16.09 -5.26
N LEU A 29 3.35 -16.23 -6.46
CA LEU A 29 3.37 -17.47 -7.22
C LEU A 29 4.18 -18.55 -6.51
N GLU A 30 5.36 -18.19 -5.98
CA GLU A 30 6.30 -19.15 -5.39
C GLU A 30 5.94 -19.53 -3.94
N PHE A 31 5.44 -18.58 -3.14
CA PHE A 31 5.27 -18.78 -1.70
C PHE A 31 3.80 -18.78 -1.24
N GLY A 32 2.85 -18.45 -2.11
CA GLY A 32 1.41 -18.56 -1.86
C GLY A 32 0.79 -17.51 -0.92
N ASP A 33 1.57 -16.64 -0.28
CA ASP A 33 1.09 -15.65 0.69
C ASP A 33 0.89 -14.25 0.07
N GLY A 34 -0.33 -13.95 -0.38
CA GLY A 34 -0.65 -12.64 -0.97
C GLY A 34 -0.53 -11.46 0.00
N GLY A 35 -0.88 -11.68 1.26
CA GLY A 35 -0.87 -10.65 2.29
C GLY A 35 0.53 -10.13 2.58
N LEU A 36 1.47 -11.04 2.82
CA LEU A 36 2.86 -10.70 3.09
C LEU A 36 3.48 -9.95 1.91
N TRP A 37 3.25 -10.41 0.67
CA TRP A 37 3.83 -9.76 -0.52
C TRP A 37 3.25 -8.37 -0.79
N THR A 38 1.95 -8.14 -0.57
CA THR A 38 1.38 -6.78 -0.64
C THR A 38 2.01 -5.87 0.41
N MET A 39 2.10 -6.33 1.65
CA MET A 39 2.64 -5.54 2.74
C MET A 39 4.14 -5.27 2.55
N ALA A 40 4.91 -6.23 2.03
CA ALA A 40 6.31 -6.05 1.68
C ALA A 40 6.47 -4.99 0.57
N GLY A 41 5.64 -5.04 -0.47
CA GLY A 41 5.61 -4.02 -1.53
C GLY A 41 5.28 -2.63 -0.98
N ALA A 42 4.24 -2.54 -0.14
CA ALA A 42 3.79 -1.29 0.44
C ALA A 42 4.81 -0.70 1.44
N ALA A 43 5.44 -1.55 2.26
CA ALA A 43 6.51 -1.17 3.18
C ALA A 43 7.75 -0.68 2.43
N THR A 44 8.12 -1.36 1.33
CA THR A 44 9.28 -0.93 0.55
C THR A 44 9.01 0.42 -0.13
N LEU A 45 7.82 0.64 -0.70
CA LEU A 45 7.40 1.96 -1.19
C LEU A 45 7.50 3.01 -0.08
N TRP A 46 6.96 2.74 1.10
CA TRP A 46 7.02 3.65 2.25
C TRP A 46 8.46 4.02 2.59
N ILE A 47 9.39 3.07 2.61
CA ILE A 47 10.83 3.32 2.84
C ILE A 47 11.41 4.22 1.74
N LEU A 48 11.18 3.91 0.46
CA LEU A 48 11.71 4.69 -0.67
C LEU A 48 11.25 6.15 -0.59
N PHE A 49 9.96 6.36 -0.33
CA PHE A 49 9.39 7.70 -0.18
C PHE A 49 9.81 8.40 1.11
N ALA A 50 10.05 7.67 2.20
CA ALA A 50 10.63 8.23 3.43
C ALA A 50 12.06 8.71 3.22
N ILE A 51 12.87 7.95 2.49
CA ILE A 51 14.22 8.38 2.11
C ILE A 51 14.12 9.63 1.23
N GLY A 52 13.24 9.62 0.22
CA GLY A 52 12.95 10.78 -0.63
C GLY A 52 12.57 12.03 0.15
N GLY A 53 11.62 11.90 1.09
CA GLY A 53 11.18 12.97 1.98
C GLY A 53 12.30 13.52 2.86
N SER A 54 13.15 12.65 3.40
CA SER A 54 14.27 13.06 4.25
C SER A 54 15.34 13.89 3.52
N ASN A 55 15.37 13.85 2.19
CA ASN A 55 16.27 14.65 1.37
C ASN A 55 15.73 16.07 1.07
N TRP A 56 14.52 16.42 1.52
CA TRP A 56 13.95 17.77 1.33
C TRP A 56 14.89 18.91 1.76
N PRO A 57 15.52 18.90 2.96
CA PRO A 57 16.41 20.00 3.36
C PRO A 57 17.58 20.22 2.38
N ALA A 58 18.10 19.14 1.79
CA ALA A 58 19.17 19.23 0.80
C ALA A 58 18.67 19.81 -0.54
N MET A 59 17.50 19.38 -1.01
CA MET A 59 16.88 19.93 -2.23
C MET A 59 16.55 21.42 -2.06
N ASN A 60 16.08 21.78 -0.88
CA ASN A 60 15.78 23.15 -0.53
C ASN A 60 17.05 24.03 -0.52
N GLN A 61 18.20 23.53 -0.04
CA GLN A 61 19.50 24.23 -0.15
C GLN A 61 19.97 24.43 -1.59
N LEU A 62 19.44 23.66 -2.55
CA LEU A 62 19.68 23.82 -3.98
C LEU A 62 18.69 24.80 -4.65
N GLY A 63 17.84 25.47 -3.86
CA GLY A 63 16.86 26.44 -4.35
C GLY A 63 15.56 25.83 -4.87
N ALA A 64 15.29 24.54 -4.60
CA ALA A 64 14.05 23.91 -5.02
C ALA A 64 12.85 24.49 -4.24
N SER A 65 11.77 24.84 -4.95
CA SER A 65 10.51 25.22 -4.33
C SER A 65 9.82 24.00 -3.72
N PHE A 66 9.33 24.14 -2.48
CA PHE A 66 8.61 23.06 -1.79
C PHE A 66 7.39 22.56 -2.58
N ASN A 67 6.60 23.47 -3.15
CA ASN A 67 5.40 23.08 -3.90
C ASN A 67 5.77 22.28 -5.15
N ARG A 68 6.81 22.70 -5.88
CA ARG A 68 7.29 21.95 -7.06
C ARG A 68 7.83 20.57 -6.67
N TRP A 69 8.60 20.51 -5.59
CA TRP A 69 9.13 19.25 -5.06
C TRP A 69 8.00 18.31 -4.59
N MET A 70 7.02 18.83 -3.84
CA MET A 70 5.89 18.04 -3.35
C MET A 70 4.99 17.55 -4.49
N ASN A 71 4.73 18.38 -5.50
CA ASN A 71 3.97 17.95 -6.68
C ASN A 71 4.69 16.82 -7.42
N SER A 72 6.01 16.88 -7.55
CA SER A 72 6.82 15.81 -8.13
C SER A 72 6.78 14.54 -7.27
N ALA A 73 6.87 14.66 -5.95
CA ALA A 73 6.76 13.54 -5.03
C ALA A 73 5.37 12.87 -5.11
N ALA A 74 4.30 13.66 -5.12
CA ALA A 74 2.93 13.17 -5.24
C ALA A 74 2.66 12.50 -6.59
N LEU A 75 3.15 13.09 -7.69
CA LEU A 75 3.06 12.48 -9.01
C LEU A 75 3.84 11.15 -9.06
N THR A 76 5.04 11.11 -8.47
CA THR A 76 5.84 9.88 -8.42
C THR A 76 5.15 8.80 -7.59
N ALA A 77 4.52 9.17 -6.46
CA ALA A 77 3.72 8.25 -5.64
C ALA A 77 2.52 7.71 -6.41
N LEU A 78 1.82 8.57 -7.14
CA LEU A 78 0.70 8.18 -7.99
C LEU A 78 1.16 7.21 -9.09
N VAL A 79 2.22 7.54 -9.83
CA VAL A 79 2.75 6.69 -10.90
C VAL A 79 3.20 5.33 -10.35
N ALA A 80 3.93 5.33 -9.23
CA ALA A 80 4.38 4.10 -8.58
C ALA A 80 3.19 3.20 -8.16
N ALA A 81 2.15 3.81 -7.57
CA ALA A 81 0.93 3.09 -7.20
C ALA A 81 0.18 2.56 -8.45
N VAL A 82 0.02 3.38 -9.49
CA VAL A 82 -0.65 2.99 -10.75
C VAL A 82 0.07 1.83 -11.45
N ILE A 83 1.40 1.74 -11.34
CA ILE A 83 2.17 0.63 -11.94
C ILE A 83 2.10 -0.63 -11.07
N LEU A 84 2.29 -0.53 -9.76
CA LEU A 84 2.32 -1.70 -8.87
C LEU A 84 0.94 -2.33 -8.67
N THR A 85 -0.12 -1.52 -8.67
CA THR A 85 -1.50 -1.98 -8.48
C THR A 85 -1.91 -3.08 -9.46
N PRO A 86 -1.88 -2.85 -10.80
CA PRO A 86 -2.35 -3.85 -11.75
C PRO A 86 -1.51 -5.13 -11.69
N LEU A 87 -0.19 -5.02 -11.48
CA LEU A 87 0.69 -6.18 -11.36
C LEU A 87 0.31 -7.05 -10.15
N THR A 88 0.13 -6.41 -9.00
CA THR A 88 -0.18 -7.09 -7.73
C THR A 88 -1.60 -7.64 -7.73
N ALA A 89 -2.58 -6.85 -8.17
CA ALA A 89 -3.97 -7.24 -8.22
C ALA A 89 -4.24 -8.33 -9.27
N ALA A 90 -3.59 -8.27 -10.45
CA ALA A 90 -3.71 -9.33 -11.46
C ALA A 90 -3.17 -10.67 -10.93
N SER A 91 -2.03 -10.65 -10.22
CA SER A 91 -1.50 -11.84 -9.54
C SER A 91 -2.48 -12.37 -8.50
N ALA A 92 -3.05 -11.49 -7.65
CA ALA A 92 -4.04 -11.88 -6.64
C ALA A 92 -5.28 -12.55 -7.25
N VAL A 93 -5.87 -11.92 -8.27
CA VAL A 93 -7.07 -12.41 -8.97
C VAL A 93 -6.77 -13.73 -9.70
N TYR A 94 -5.60 -13.83 -10.33
CA TYR A 94 -5.15 -15.08 -10.95
C TYR A 94 -5.11 -16.22 -9.94
N HIS A 95 -4.50 -16.00 -8.77
CA HIS A 95 -4.41 -17.02 -7.73
C HIS A 95 -5.77 -17.43 -7.17
N GLN A 96 -6.68 -16.47 -6.95
CA GLN A 96 -8.03 -16.78 -6.48
C GLN A 96 -8.83 -17.60 -7.49
N ALA A 97 -8.64 -17.34 -8.79
CA ALA A 97 -9.27 -18.14 -9.85
C ALA A 97 -8.74 -19.58 -9.91
N HIS A 98 -7.49 -19.82 -9.49
CA HIS A 98 -6.85 -21.13 -9.51
C HIS A 98 -6.84 -21.85 -8.15
N SER A 99 -7.21 -21.15 -7.08
CA SER A 99 -7.35 -21.73 -5.75
C SER A 99 -8.38 -20.92 -4.96
N PRO A 100 -9.58 -21.48 -4.69
CA PRO A 100 -10.62 -20.78 -3.94
C PRO A 100 -10.22 -20.50 -2.48
N TYR A 101 -9.17 -21.16 -2.00
CA TYR A 101 -8.59 -20.99 -0.68
C TYR A 101 -7.61 -19.80 -0.59
N TYR A 102 -7.22 -19.21 -1.72
CA TYR A 102 -6.24 -18.12 -1.75
C TYR A 102 -6.68 -16.89 -0.93
N LYS A 103 -8.00 -16.63 -0.85
CA LYS A 103 -8.59 -15.59 0.00
C LYS A 103 -8.15 -15.62 1.47
N TRP A 104 -7.73 -16.78 1.99
CA TRP A 104 -7.23 -16.91 3.36
C TRP A 104 -5.77 -16.47 3.50
N TYR A 105 -5.04 -16.46 2.40
CA TYR A 105 -3.63 -16.06 2.32
C TYR A 105 -3.47 -14.63 1.78
N ASP A 106 -4.49 -14.05 1.16
CA ASP A 106 -4.48 -12.66 0.71
C ASP A 106 -5.65 -11.86 1.29
N PRO A 107 -5.46 -11.15 2.43
CA PRO A 107 -6.48 -10.28 2.99
C PRO A 107 -6.80 -9.07 2.10
N PHE A 108 -5.99 -8.78 1.08
CA PHE A 108 -6.22 -7.65 0.16
C PHE A 108 -7.04 -8.04 -1.06
N ILE A 109 -7.49 -9.29 -1.13
CA ILE A 109 -8.45 -9.71 -2.15
C ILE A 109 -9.88 -9.53 -1.65
N VAL A 110 -10.73 -9.02 -2.53
CA VAL A 110 -12.16 -8.89 -2.27
C VAL A 110 -12.88 -9.99 -3.04
N THR A 111 -13.70 -10.77 -2.34
CA THR A 111 -14.61 -11.75 -2.95
C THR A 111 -16.02 -11.17 -3.05
N ASN A 112 -16.92 -11.82 -3.79
CA ASN A 112 -18.31 -11.38 -3.87
C ASN A 112 -19.24 -12.09 -2.87
N GLY A 113 -18.67 -12.88 -1.94
CA GLY A 113 -19.41 -13.64 -0.94
C GLY A 113 -20.15 -14.86 -1.48
N GLN A 114 -20.17 -15.10 -2.80
CA GLN A 114 -20.81 -16.27 -3.39
C GLN A 114 -19.93 -17.52 -3.29
N PRO A 115 -20.53 -18.72 -3.27
CA PRO A 115 -19.79 -19.96 -3.35
C PRO A 115 -19.09 -20.12 -4.71
N MET A 116 -17.88 -20.67 -4.70
CA MET A 116 -17.11 -21.03 -5.91
C MET A 116 -17.13 -22.55 -6.10
N PRO A 117 -17.52 -23.07 -7.28
CA PRO A 117 -17.46 -24.50 -7.56
C PRO A 117 -16.00 -24.97 -7.61
N TRP A 118 -15.71 -26.11 -6.99
CA TRP A 118 -14.38 -26.71 -6.95
C TRP A 118 -14.44 -28.24 -6.99
N ILE A 119 -13.31 -28.88 -7.27
CA ILE A 119 -13.18 -30.34 -7.33
C ILE A 119 -12.19 -30.77 -6.25
N ASN A 120 -12.59 -31.72 -5.39
CA ASN A 120 -11.72 -32.20 -4.32
C ASN A 120 -10.63 -33.14 -4.87
N GLY A 121 -9.68 -33.55 -4.02
CA GLY A 121 -8.62 -34.48 -4.42
C GLY A 121 -9.13 -35.86 -4.89
N SER A 122 -10.39 -36.20 -4.58
CA SER A 122 -11.07 -37.43 -4.98
C SER A 122 -11.87 -37.29 -6.29
N GLY A 123 -11.92 -36.09 -6.89
CA GLY A 123 -12.68 -35.80 -8.12
C GLY A 123 -14.15 -35.41 -7.90
N GLU A 124 -14.61 -35.29 -6.66
CA GLU A 124 -16.00 -34.92 -6.36
C GLU A 124 -16.18 -33.40 -6.37
N PRO A 125 -17.25 -32.89 -7.01
CA PRO A 125 -17.55 -31.47 -7.01
C PRO A 125 -18.11 -31.03 -5.65
N TYR A 126 -17.66 -29.89 -5.17
CA TYR A 126 -18.17 -29.23 -3.99
C TYR A 126 -18.09 -27.71 -4.15
N PHE A 127 -18.62 -26.96 -3.18
CA PHE A 127 -18.56 -25.50 -3.17
C PHE A 127 -17.66 -25.00 -2.05
N VAL A 128 -16.82 -24.02 -2.37
CA VAL A 128 -16.09 -23.25 -1.36
C VAL A 128 -16.84 -21.94 -1.12
N GLU A 129 -17.40 -21.78 0.07
CA GLU A 129 -18.20 -20.62 0.44
C GLU A 129 -17.40 -19.32 0.36
N GLY A 130 -18.04 -18.24 -0.11
CA GLY A 130 -17.47 -16.89 -0.10
C GLY A 130 -16.14 -16.73 -0.85
N ALA A 131 -15.88 -17.57 -1.85
CA ALA A 131 -14.63 -17.60 -2.60
C ALA A 131 -14.76 -17.10 -4.05
N ALA A 132 -15.98 -16.92 -4.56
CA ALA A 132 -16.16 -16.46 -5.92
C ALA A 132 -15.77 -14.97 -6.07
N GLN A 133 -15.40 -14.61 -7.31
CA GLN A 133 -15.17 -13.23 -7.72
C GLN A 133 -16.00 -12.91 -8.96
N ASP A 134 -16.60 -11.73 -8.95
CA ASP A 134 -17.16 -11.07 -10.13
C ASP A 134 -16.38 -9.78 -10.44
N LEU A 135 -16.78 -9.09 -11.52
CA LEU A 135 -16.14 -7.85 -11.95
C LEU A 135 -16.10 -6.79 -10.84
N THR A 136 -17.15 -6.69 -10.02
CA THR A 136 -17.21 -5.71 -8.92
C THR A 136 -16.16 -6.01 -7.86
N SER A 137 -16.06 -7.27 -7.43
CA SER A 137 -15.06 -7.71 -6.44
C SER A 137 -13.62 -7.61 -6.97
N VAL A 138 -13.40 -7.84 -8.27
CA VAL A 138 -12.11 -7.62 -8.93
C VAL A 138 -11.74 -6.14 -8.94
N VAL A 139 -12.67 -5.26 -9.31
CA VAL A 139 -12.45 -3.81 -9.28
C VAL A 139 -12.18 -3.33 -7.86
N ALA A 140 -12.92 -3.83 -6.86
CA ALA A 140 -12.68 -3.52 -5.46
C ALA A 140 -11.29 -3.96 -4.99
N THR A 141 -10.82 -5.15 -5.42
CA THR A 141 -9.45 -5.63 -5.18
C THR A 141 -8.41 -4.67 -5.75
N VAL A 142 -8.58 -4.24 -7.00
CA VAL A 142 -7.68 -3.28 -7.66
C VAL A 142 -7.66 -1.95 -6.90
N LEU A 143 -8.82 -1.42 -6.53
CA LEU A 143 -8.95 -0.16 -5.79
C LEU A 143 -8.30 -0.25 -4.39
N LEU A 144 -8.47 -1.38 -3.71
CA LEU A 144 -7.86 -1.61 -2.40
C LEU A 144 -6.33 -1.57 -2.48
N HIS A 145 -5.75 -2.30 -3.42
CA HIS A 145 -4.29 -2.27 -3.67
C HIS A 145 -3.80 -0.86 -4.01
N PHE A 146 -4.52 -0.15 -4.87
CA PHE A 146 -4.21 1.23 -5.23
C PHE A 146 -4.18 2.16 -4.03
N VAL A 147 -5.22 2.12 -3.19
CA VAL A 147 -5.33 2.97 -2.00
C VAL A 147 -4.22 2.64 -1.00
N ILE A 148 -3.88 1.37 -0.81
CA ILE A 148 -2.78 0.96 0.07
C ILE A 148 -1.46 1.52 -0.42
N PHE A 149 -1.09 1.27 -1.69
CA PHE A 149 0.20 1.71 -2.22
C PHE A 149 0.32 3.23 -2.23
N LEU A 150 -0.74 3.95 -2.63
CA LEU A 150 -0.75 5.41 -2.62
C LEU A 150 -0.63 5.97 -1.20
N THR A 151 -1.40 5.42 -0.25
CA THR A 151 -1.34 5.85 1.16
C THR A 151 0.04 5.59 1.75
N MET A 152 0.62 4.42 1.51
CA MET A 152 1.95 4.08 2.03
C MET A 152 3.05 4.95 1.41
N ALA A 153 2.96 5.29 0.12
CA ALA A 153 3.89 6.23 -0.51
C ALA A 153 3.79 7.64 0.10
N LEU A 154 2.57 8.20 0.23
CA LEU A 154 2.37 9.54 0.79
C LEU A 154 2.77 9.64 2.26
N THR A 155 2.43 8.62 3.06
CA THR A 155 2.83 8.55 4.46
C THR A 155 4.34 8.36 4.61
N GLY A 156 4.98 7.65 3.66
CA GLY A 156 6.43 7.60 3.48
C GLY A 156 7.02 9.01 3.32
N VAL A 157 6.49 9.81 2.38
CA VAL A 157 6.94 11.21 2.21
C VAL A 157 6.82 11.99 3.52
N ALA A 158 5.67 11.88 4.20
CA ALA A 158 5.41 12.61 5.43
C ALA A 158 6.39 12.23 6.56
N ILE A 159 6.62 10.94 6.82
CA ILE A 159 7.59 10.53 7.84
C ILE A 159 9.01 10.97 7.48
N GLY A 160 9.35 10.94 6.18
CA GLY A 160 10.63 11.42 5.66
C GLY A 160 10.84 12.90 5.95
N LEU A 161 9.83 13.74 5.67
CA LEU A 161 9.84 15.17 5.98
C LEU A 161 9.90 15.47 7.47
N ALA A 162 9.26 14.63 8.28
CA ALA A 162 9.20 14.79 9.73
C ALA A 162 10.49 14.34 10.44
N ARG A 163 11.40 13.65 9.74
CA ARG A 163 12.61 13.04 10.31
C ARG A 163 13.46 14.03 11.10
N GLY A 164 13.82 13.66 12.32
CA GLY A 164 14.63 14.51 13.20
C GLY A 164 13.87 15.68 13.86
N THR A 165 12.54 15.70 13.74
CA THR A 165 11.67 16.68 14.41
C THR A 165 10.66 15.98 15.33
N ARG A 166 9.99 16.74 16.20
CA ARG A 166 8.90 16.22 17.04
C ARG A 166 7.72 15.66 16.21
N MET A 167 7.56 16.10 14.96
CA MET A 167 6.50 15.60 14.06
C MET A 167 6.72 14.14 13.65
N GLN A 168 7.93 13.59 13.80
CA GLN A 168 8.21 12.18 13.51
C GLN A 168 7.40 11.27 14.44
N TRP A 169 7.40 11.60 15.74
CA TRP A 169 6.61 10.87 16.73
C TRP A 169 5.11 11.03 16.49
N PHE A 170 4.66 12.22 16.11
CA PHE A 170 3.27 12.44 15.70
C PHE A 170 2.87 11.51 14.54
N MET A 171 3.71 11.38 13.51
CA MET A 171 3.43 10.47 12.40
C MET A 171 3.42 9.01 12.81
N LEU A 172 4.41 8.55 13.59
CA LEU A 172 4.44 7.17 14.08
C LEU A 172 3.21 6.85 14.94
N SER A 173 2.83 7.76 15.84
CA SER A 173 1.61 7.64 16.63
C SER A 173 0.36 7.60 15.73
N SER A 174 0.30 8.39 14.67
CA SER A 174 -0.83 8.37 13.73
C SER A 174 -0.96 7.05 12.98
N MET A 175 0.16 6.39 12.66
CA MET A 175 0.14 5.07 12.04
C MET A 175 -0.39 4.02 13.03
N PHE A 176 0.02 4.10 14.30
CA PHE A 176 -0.51 3.23 15.35
C PHE A 176 -2.01 3.47 15.58
N VAL A 177 -2.42 4.73 15.75
CA VAL A 177 -3.82 5.10 15.96
C VAL A 177 -4.67 4.73 14.74
N GLY A 178 -4.19 4.98 13.51
CA GLY A 178 -4.88 4.61 12.28
C GLY A 178 -5.06 3.09 12.19
N GLY A 179 -4.01 2.31 12.41
CA GLY A 179 -4.09 0.85 12.43
C GLY A 179 -5.02 0.31 13.52
N PHE A 180 -4.98 0.90 14.72
CA PHE A 180 -5.87 0.54 15.82
C PHE A 180 -7.34 0.87 15.52
N THR A 181 -7.62 2.04 14.94
CA THR A 181 -8.95 2.41 14.48
C THR A 181 -9.46 1.45 13.40
N GLY A 182 -8.62 1.13 12.42
CA GLY A 182 -8.94 0.12 11.41
C GLY A 182 -9.28 -1.22 12.04
N LEU A 183 -8.50 -1.67 13.01
CA LEU A 183 -8.69 -2.93 13.72
C LEU A 183 -10.02 -2.94 14.48
N LEU A 184 -10.32 -1.90 15.24
CA LEU A 184 -11.57 -1.80 15.99
C LEU A 184 -12.80 -1.81 15.08
N VAL A 185 -12.75 -1.08 13.97
CA VAL A 185 -13.85 -1.07 12.99
C VAL A 185 -13.97 -2.44 12.31
N GLY A 186 -12.85 -3.08 12.00
CA GLY A 186 -12.81 -4.44 11.45
C GLY A 186 -13.43 -5.47 12.40
N ILE A 187 -13.06 -5.45 13.68
CA ILE A 187 -13.64 -6.35 14.71
C ILE A 187 -15.14 -6.12 14.83
N TYR A 188 -15.57 -4.86 14.97
CA TYR A 188 -17.00 -4.54 15.04
C TYR A 188 -17.77 -5.05 13.81
N LYS A 189 -17.17 -4.95 12.62
CA LYS A 189 -17.80 -5.48 11.40
C LYS A 189 -17.80 -6.99 11.33
N ALA A 190 -16.72 -7.65 11.76
CA ALA A 190 -16.67 -9.10 11.87
C ALA A 190 -17.74 -9.62 12.86
N ASP A 191 -17.99 -8.91 13.96
CA ASP A 191 -19.03 -9.29 14.93
C ASP A 191 -20.44 -9.16 14.33
N VAL A 192 -20.67 -8.16 13.48
CA VAL A 192 -21.98 -7.94 12.84
C VAL A 192 -22.19 -8.86 11.62
N ASN A 193 -21.14 -9.13 10.85
CA ASN A 193 -21.16 -10.01 9.69
C ASN A 193 -19.79 -10.69 9.53
N PRO A 194 -19.59 -11.88 10.14
CA PRO A 194 -18.32 -12.60 10.11
C PRO A 194 -17.91 -13.03 8.69
N SER A 195 -18.88 -13.11 7.79
CA SER A 195 -18.73 -13.50 6.38
C SER A 195 -18.58 -12.32 5.42
N ASP A 196 -18.42 -11.07 5.92
CA ASP A 196 -18.29 -9.89 5.06
C ASP A 196 -17.01 -9.96 4.21
N PRO A 197 -17.12 -10.07 2.88
CA PRO A 197 -15.96 -10.20 2.00
C PRO A 197 -15.18 -8.88 1.83
N TYR A 198 -15.69 -7.78 2.38
CA TYR A 198 -15.06 -6.45 2.33
C TYR A 198 -14.34 -6.07 3.63
N LEU A 199 -14.19 -6.98 4.60
CA LEU A 199 -13.66 -6.69 5.94
C LEU A 199 -12.36 -5.87 5.92
N TYR A 200 -11.40 -6.26 5.07
CA TYR A 200 -10.11 -5.58 4.96
C TYR A 200 -10.19 -4.25 4.18
N ALA A 201 -11.10 -4.13 3.21
CA ALA A 201 -11.37 -2.85 2.58
C ALA A 201 -11.93 -1.84 3.61
N ILE A 202 -12.77 -2.32 4.53
CA ILE A 202 -13.31 -1.51 5.63
C ILE A 202 -12.20 -1.12 6.62
N PHE A 203 -11.30 -2.05 6.98
CA PHE A 203 -10.12 -1.75 7.79
C PHE A 203 -9.31 -0.60 7.18
N VAL A 204 -8.99 -0.71 5.88
CA VAL A 204 -8.19 0.31 5.16
C VAL A 204 -8.95 1.62 5.05
N ALA A 205 -10.27 1.59 4.80
CA ALA A 205 -11.10 2.78 4.74
C ALA A 205 -11.20 3.53 6.08
N ALA A 206 -11.10 2.80 7.21
CA ALA A 206 -11.08 3.40 8.54
C ALA A 206 -9.67 3.89 8.94
N ALA A 207 -8.62 3.13 8.63
CA ALA A 207 -7.24 3.49 8.96
C ALA A 207 -6.69 4.63 8.10
N GLY A 208 -6.94 4.58 6.79
CA GLY A 208 -6.37 5.49 5.79
C GLY A 208 -6.59 6.98 6.09
N PRO A 209 -7.83 7.44 6.37
CA PRO A 209 -8.11 8.85 6.65
C PRO A 209 -7.31 9.40 7.84
N VAL A 210 -7.10 8.60 8.88
CA VAL A 210 -6.32 9.01 10.07
C VAL A 210 -4.87 9.31 9.68
N VAL A 211 -4.23 8.38 8.97
CA VAL A 211 -2.82 8.53 8.61
C VAL A 211 -2.62 9.57 7.50
N LEU A 212 -3.57 9.70 6.56
CA LEU A 212 -3.55 10.74 5.53
C LEU A 212 -3.77 12.14 6.11
N ALA A 213 -4.67 12.30 7.09
CA ALA A 213 -4.86 13.57 7.79
C ALA A 213 -3.59 13.99 8.54
N ALA A 214 -2.93 13.06 9.23
CA ALA A 214 -1.65 13.32 9.87
C ALA A 214 -0.56 13.70 8.85
N SER A 215 -0.51 13.01 7.71
CA SER A 215 0.41 13.32 6.61
C SER A 215 0.18 14.74 6.08
N ALA A 216 -1.07 15.15 5.88
CA ALA A 216 -1.44 16.49 5.46
C ALA A 216 -0.97 17.57 6.46
N ILE A 217 -1.09 17.30 7.77
CA ILE A 217 -0.59 18.21 8.82
C ILE A 217 0.94 18.35 8.72
N VAL A 218 1.68 17.26 8.48
CA VAL A 218 3.13 17.32 8.28
C VAL A 218 3.48 18.12 7.03
N PHE A 219 2.81 17.88 5.91
CA PHE A 219 3.04 18.64 4.68
C PHE A 219 2.82 20.14 4.88
N ALA A 220 1.75 20.51 5.60
CA ALA A 220 1.43 21.90 5.89
C ALA A 220 2.47 22.57 6.82
N ARG A 221 3.02 21.82 7.78
CA ARG A 221 3.96 22.33 8.79
C ARG A 221 5.44 22.20 8.41
N THR A 222 5.73 21.56 7.28
CA THR A 222 7.11 21.40 6.80
C THR A 222 7.70 22.76 6.48
N ARG A 223 8.87 23.06 7.05
CA ARG A 223 9.56 24.33 6.84
C ARG A 223 9.98 24.48 5.38
N ARG A 224 9.56 25.59 4.78
CA ARG A 224 9.90 26.01 3.42
C ARG A 224 11.04 27.02 3.54
N PHE A 225 12.26 26.54 3.73
CA PHE A 225 13.37 27.46 3.97
C PHE A 225 13.77 28.10 2.64
N VAL A 226 13.45 29.37 2.43
CA VAL A 226 14.19 30.20 1.48
C VAL A 226 14.94 31.22 2.32
N ARG A 227 16.27 31.13 2.30
CA ARG A 227 17.15 32.29 2.49
C ARG A 227 18.03 32.36 1.25
#